data_AF-A0A200QQK7-F1
#
_entry.id   AF-A0A200QQK7-F1
#
_cell.length_a   1.000
_cell.length_b   1.000
_cell.length_c   1.000
_cell.angle_alpha   90.00
_cell.angle_beta   90.00
_cell.angle_gamma   90.00
#
_symmetry.space_group_name_H-M   'P 1'
#
loop_
_entity.id
_entity.type
_entity.pdbx_description
1 polymer ?
#
loop_
_entity_poly.entity_id
_entity_poly.type
_entity_poly.pdbx_seq_one_letter_code
_entity_poly.pdbx_strand_id
1 'polypeptide(L)' 'MGIGWQGGVCLAFADEVLCWLYGTVKENEDYILQFAHPFTRLELLQAPSCPDVITRHVEQL' A
#
# COMPACT_ATOMS: atom_id res chain seq x y z
N MET A 1 -18.33 -17.80 -22.27
CA MET A 1 -18.57 -18.10 -20.85
C MET A 1 -17.47 -17.38 -20.09
N GLY A 2 -17.75 -16.16 -19.66
CA GLY A 2 -16.73 -15.24 -19.18
C GLY A 2 -16.29 -15.62 -17.77
N ILE A 3 -14.99 -15.75 -17.57
CA ILE A 3 -14.41 -15.48 -16.26
C ILE A 3 -13.28 -14.47 -16.44
N GLY A 4 -13.64 -13.28 -16.91
CA GLY A 4 -12.84 -12.10 -16.64
C GLY A 4 -12.95 -11.85 -15.15
N TRP A 5 -11.90 -12.22 -14.41
CA TRP A 5 -11.66 -11.86 -13.00
C TRP A 5 -12.58 -12.52 -11.96
N GLN A 6 -11.97 -13.14 -10.95
CA GLN A 6 -12.68 -13.62 -9.75
C GLN A 6 -12.58 -12.54 -8.67
N GLY A 7 -13.68 -11.87 -8.37
CA GLY A 7 -13.71 -10.82 -7.33
C GLY A 7 -13.21 -11.30 -5.97
N GLY A 8 -13.48 -12.57 -5.62
CA GLY A 8 -12.99 -13.19 -4.37
C GLY A 8 -11.46 -13.28 -4.29
N VAL A 9 -10.77 -13.45 -5.42
CA VAL A 9 -9.31 -13.50 -5.47
C VAL A 9 -8.72 -12.11 -5.22
N CYS A 10 -9.33 -11.06 -5.80
CA CYS A 10 -8.92 -9.68 -5.55
C CYS A 10 -9.14 -9.27 -4.09
N LEU A 11 -10.26 -9.68 -3.49
CA LEU A 11 -10.57 -9.41 -2.08
C LEU A 11 -9.60 -10.12 -1.14
N ALA A 12 -9.34 -11.42 -1.35
CA ALA A 12 -8.40 -12.17 -0.53
C ALA A 12 -6.97 -11.59 -0.63
N PHE A 13 -6.54 -11.21 -1.83
CA PHE A 13 -5.25 -10.56 -2.01
C PHE A 13 -5.17 -9.18 -1.34
N ALA A 14 -6.23 -8.37 -1.43
CA ALA A 14 -6.27 -7.07 -0.77
C ALA A 14 -6.16 -7.19 0.75
N ASP A 15 -6.81 -8.19 1.36
CA ASP A 15 -6.73 -8.46 2.79
C ASP A 15 -5.30 -8.80 3.24
N GLU A 16 -4.63 -9.70 2.54
CA GLU A 16 -3.23 -10.06 2.85
C GLU A 16 -2.28 -8.86 2.71
N VAL A 17 -2.45 -8.05 1.65
CA VAL A 17 -1.62 -6.86 1.42
C VAL A 17 -1.84 -5.82 2.52
N LEU A 18 -3.09 -5.58 2.92
CA LEU A 18 -3.41 -4.65 4.00
C LEU A 18 -2.83 -5.16 5.34
N CYS A 19 -3.02 -6.44 5.65
CA CYS A 19 -2.47 -7.07 6.85
C CYS A 19 -0.94 -6.91 6.91
N TRP A 20 -0.26 -7.11 5.79
CA TRP A 20 1.19 -6.92 5.67
C TRP A 20 1.61 -5.45 5.85
N LEU A 21 0.89 -4.50 5.24
CA LEU A 21 1.16 -3.07 5.36
C LEU A 21 1.02 -2.60 6.81
N TYR A 22 -0.05 -2.97 7.50
CA TYR A 22 -0.26 -2.61 8.92
C TYR A 22 0.82 -3.18 9.85
N GLY A 23 1.42 -4.32 9.50
CA GLY A 23 2.52 -4.91 10.28
C GLY A 23 3.91 -4.33 9.96
N THR A 24 4.09 -3.72 8.79
CA THR A 24 5.41 -3.28 8.28
C THR A 24 5.60 -1.78 8.33
N VAL A 25 4.54 -1.01 8.04
CA VAL A 25 4.57 0.46 8.06
C VAL A 25 4.70 0.93 9.51
N LYS A 26 5.75 1.69 9.81
CA LYS A 26 5.91 2.32 11.12
C LYS A 26 5.27 3.70 11.16
N GLU A 27 4.82 4.07 12.35
CA GLU A 27 4.29 5.41 12.63
C GLU A 27 5.39 6.47 12.39
N ASN A 28 5.05 7.56 11.70
CA ASN A 28 5.95 8.65 11.31
C ASN A 28 7.05 8.29 10.29
N GLU A 29 6.98 7.12 9.64
CA GLU A 29 7.86 6.81 8.50
C GLU A 29 7.11 6.91 7.17
N ASP A 30 7.75 7.55 6.19
CA ASP A 30 7.23 7.63 4.84
C ASP A 30 7.62 6.41 4.03
N TYR A 31 6.64 5.84 3.33
CA TYR A 31 6.88 4.73 2.42
C TYR A 31 6.19 4.94 1.07
N ILE A 32 6.81 4.37 0.04
CA ILE A 32 6.26 4.24 -1.30
C ILE A 32 5.96 2.75 -1.50
N LEU A 33 4.68 2.43 -1.62
CA LEU A 33 4.25 1.11 -2.06
C LEU A 33 4.27 1.07 -3.59
N GLN A 34 5.17 0.28 -4.17
CA GLN A 34 5.26 0.12 -5.61
C GLN A 34 4.97 -1.31 -6.06
N PHE A 35 4.32 -1.41 -7.21
CA PHE A 35 4.12 -2.65 -7.94
C PHE A 35 4.72 -2.48 -9.35
N ALA A 36 6.02 -2.70 -9.47
CA ALA A 36 6.78 -2.48 -10.70
C ALA A 36 7.04 -3.79 -11.45
N HIS A 37 7.39 -3.70 -12.74
CA HIS A 37 7.78 -4.85 -13.54
C HIS A 37 8.95 -5.59 -12.86
N PRO A 38 8.89 -6.92 -12.68
CA PRO A 38 8.06 -7.91 -13.38
C PRO A 38 6.68 -8.22 -12.78
N PHE A 39 6.12 -7.36 -11.92
CA PHE A 39 4.79 -7.51 -11.31
C PHE A 39 4.63 -8.81 -10.50
N THR A 40 5.72 -9.30 -9.94
CA THR A 40 5.76 -10.53 -9.13
C THR A 40 5.67 -10.23 -7.64
N ARG A 41 5.90 -8.98 -7.23
CA ARG A 41 5.98 -8.60 -5.81
C ARG A 41 5.61 -7.13 -5.59
N LEU A 42 4.96 -6.86 -4.47
CA LEU A 42 4.80 -5.52 -3.91
C LEU A 42 6.04 -5.15 -3.11
N GLU A 43 6.63 -4.01 -3.44
CA GLU A 43 7.80 -3.49 -2.73
C GLU A 43 7.39 -2.26 -1.93
N LEU A 44 7.83 -2.22 -0.67
CA LEU A 44 7.68 -1.06 0.20
C LEU A 44 9.05 -0.41 0.32
N LEU A 45 9.21 0.74 -0.32
CA LEU A 45 10.43 1.53 -0.30
C LEU A 45 10.28 2.69 0.68
N GLN A 46 11.33 3.08 1.37
CA GLN A 46 11.30 4.28 2.21
C GLN A 46 11.23 5.52 1.31
N ALA A 47 10.25 6.40 1.56
CA ALA A 47 10.13 7.66 0.84
C ALA A 47 11.03 8.72 1.48
N PRO A 48 11.53 9.68 0.69
CA PRO A 48 12.40 10.74 1.21
C PRO A 48 11.63 11.86 1.95
N SER A 49 10.31 12.02 1.75
CA SER A 49 9.53 13.09 2.40
C SER A 49 8.02 12.82 2.42
N CYS A 50 7.36 13.21 3.51
CA CYS A 50 5.90 13.33 3.58
C CYS A 50 5.43 14.47 2.66
N PRO A 51 4.35 14.28 1.88
CA PRO A 51 3.71 15.40 1.23
C PRO A 51 3.03 16.33 2.25
N ASP A 52 3.23 17.64 2.07
CA ASP A 52 2.78 18.72 2.97
C ASP A 52 1.28 18.65 3.31
N VAL A 53 0.45 18.15 2.38
CA VAL A 53 -0.99 17.96 2.60
C VAL A 53 -1.31 16.99 3.73
N ILE A 54 -0.52 15.93 3.90
CA ILE A 54 -0.71 14.94 4.96
C ILE A 54 -0.21 15.53 6.28
N THR A 55 0.98 16.12 6.28
CA THR A 55 1.58 16.78 7.45
C THR A 55 0.63 17.83 8.03
N ARG A 56 0.11 18.72 7.18
CA ARG A 56 -0.84 19.76 7.60
C ARG A 56 -2.16 19.21 8.13
N HIS A 57 -2.62 18.06 7.62
CA HIS A 57 -3.83 17.44 8.15
C HIS A 57 -3.60 16.85 9.54
N VAL A 58 -2.45 16.23 9.78
CA VAL A 58 -2.05 15.70 11.09
C VAL A 58 -1.82 16.83 12.10
N GLU A 59 -1.21 17.95 11.70
CA GLU A 59 -1.04 19.11 12.58
C GLU A 59 -2.36 19.84 12.92
N GLN A 60 -3.43 19.59 12.17
CA GLN A 60 -4.76 20.16 12.43
C GLN A 60 -5.66 19.27 13.31
N LEU A 61 -5.16 18.11 13.75
CA LEU A 61 -5.81 17.23 14.74
C LEU A 61 -5.37 17.58 16.16
#